data_AF-A0A2I0IAF5-F1
#
_entry.id   AF-A0A2I0IAF5-F1
#
_cell.length_a   1.000
_cell.length_b   1.000
_cell.length_c   1.000
_cell.angle_alpha   90.00
_cell.angle_beta   90.00
_cell.angle_gamma   90.00
#
_symmetry.space_group_name_H-M   'P 1'
#
loop_
_entity.id
_entity.type
_entity.pdbx_description
1 polymer ?
#
loop_
_entity_poly.entity_id
_entity_poly.type
_entity_poly.pdbx_seq_one_letter_code
_entity_poly.pdbx_strand_id
1 'polypeptide(L)'
;MGFSEKALGSNRILFLILVCFVLIEISTGLGFGGNDPLKMILEDSESQFAFSSRSQGVYSSGAMEADEWQMVEKKGNQFMVNGQPFYVNGFNTYWLMVFAADQSTRGKVTEVFQQASSVGLTVCRTWAFNDGQWRALQKSPSVYDEEIFQ
;
A
#
# COMPACT_ATOMS: atom_id res chain seq x y z
N MET A 1 5.51 -43.85 -24.74
CA MET A 1 4.69 -42.64 -24.55
C MET A 1 5.62 -41.44 -24.49
N GLY A 2 5.92 -40.84 -25.63
CA GLY A 2 6.78 -39.65 -25.72
C GLY A 2 5.91 -38.40 -25.75
N PHE A 3 6.04 -37.55 -24.74
CA PHE A 3 5.39 -36.24 -24.70
C PHE A 3 6.01 -35.34 -25.78
N SER A 4 5.16 -34.83 -26.66
CA SER A 4 5.52 -33.82 -27.66
C SER A 4 5.70 -32.47 -26.96
N GLU A 5 6.94 -32.00 -26.86
CA GLU A 5 7.26 -30.62 -26.50
C GLU A 5 6.75 -29.70 -27.62
N LYS A 6 5.63 -29.03 -27.36
CA LYS A 6 5.14 -27.97 -28.25
C LYS A 6 6.07 -26.77 -28.08
N ALA A 7 6.87 -26.50 -29.11
CA ALA A 7 7.68 -25.29 -29.20
C ALA A 7 6.81 -24.05 -28.91
N LEU A 8 7.08 -23.39 -27.79
CA LEU A 8 6.42 -22.16 -27.39
C LEU A 8 6.87 -21.07 -28.38
N GLY A 9 5.96 -20.60 -29.23
CA GLY A 9 6.29 -19.70 -30.33
C GLY A 9 7.09 -18.47 -29.86
N SER A 10 8.19 -18.18 -30.57
CA SER A 10 9.16 -17.10 -30.31
C SER A 10 8.51 -15.77 -29.89
N ASN A 11 7.37 -15.42 -30.50
CA ASN A 11 6.63 -14.20 -30.20
C ASN A 11 6.06 -14.13 -28.77
N ARG A 12 5.72 -15.27 -28.16
CA ARG A 12 5.23 -15.32 -26.76
C ARG A 12 6.37 -15.14 -25.76
N ILE A 13 7.55 -15.67 -26.09
CA ILE A 13 8.77 -15.51 -25.28
C ILE A 13 9.24 -14.06 -25.34
N LEU A 14 9.26 -13.45 -26.53
CA LEU A 14 9.60 -12.04 -26.69
C LEU A 14 8.63 -11.11 -25.95
N PHE A 15 7.33 -11.42 -25.96
CA PHE A 15 6.33 -10.67 -25.19
C PHE A 15 6.55 -10.79 -23.68
N LEU A 16 6.82 -11.99 -23.17
CA LEU A 16 7.16 -12.22 -21.76
C LEU A 16 8.42 -11.48 -21.35
N ILE A 17 9.46 -11.50 -22.19
CA ILE A 17 10.70 -10.76 -21.97
C ILE A 17 10.42 -9.26 -21.93
N LEU A 18 9.64 -8.71 -22.86
CA LEU A 18 9.26 -7.29 -22.86
C LEU A 18 8.49 -6.90 -21.60
N VAL A 19 7.51 -7.72 -21.18
CA VAL A 19 6.75 -7.49 -19.93
C VAL A 19 7.69 -7.53 -18.72
N CYS A 20 8.61 -8.48 -18.66
CA CYS A 20 9.63 -8.53 -17.60
C CYS A 20 10.53 -7.29 -17.60
N PHE A 21 10.98 -6.81 -18.76
CA PHE A 21 11.79 -5.58 -18.86
C PHE A 21 11.01 -4.35 -18.42
N VAL A 22 9.72 -4.22 -18.80
CA VAL A 22 8.86 -3.12 -18.35
C VAL A 22 8.64 -3.17 -16.84
N LEU A 23 8.47 -4.37 -16.25
CA LEU A 23 8.32 -4.54 -14.80
C LEU A 23 9.62 -4.25 -14.04
N ILE A 24 10.78 -4.55 -14.63
CA ILE A 24 12.10 -4.24 -14.06
C ILE A 24 12.35 -2.73 -14.12
N GLU A 25 12.09 -2.08 -15.26
CA GLU A 25 12.19 -0.62 -15.43
C GLU A 25 11.26 0.14 -14.49
N ILE A 26 10.04 -0.34 -14.22
CA ILE A 26 9.15 0.25 -13.20
C ILE A 26 9.74 0.08 -11.79
N SER A 27 10.42 -1.04 -11.52
CA SER A 27 11.05 -1.30 -10.21
C SER A 27 12.34 -0.50 -10.00
N THR A 28 13.04 -0.12 -11.07
CA THR A 28 14.30 0.65 -11.01
C THR A 28 14.14 2.14 -11.35
N GLY A 29 13.03 2.53 -11.97
CA GLY A 29 12.78 3.87 -12.53
C GLY A 29 12.20 4.91 -11.57
N LEU A 30 11.99 4.58 -10.28
CA LEU A 30 11.69 5.58 -9.24
C LEU A 30 12.95 6.06 -8.52
N GLY A 31 14.07 6.14 -9.24
CA GLY A 31 15.21 6.97 -8.85
C GLY A 31 15.02 8.39 -9.35
N PHE A 32 14.16 9.20 -8.71
CA PHE A 32 14.10 10.64 -8.97
C PHE A 32 14.86 11.40 -7.89
N GLY A 33 16.12 11.69 -8.19
CA GLY A 33 16.87 12.75 -7.54
C GLY A 33 16.40 14.12 -8.01
N GLY A 34 16.32 15.05 -7.06
CA GLY A 34 16.63 16.48 -7.22
C GLY A 34 15.88 17.29 -8.29
N ASN A 35 14.92 18.08 -7.81
CA ASN A 35 14.60 19.47 -8.21
C ASN A 35 14.62 19.83 -9.71
N ASP A 36 13.45 20.13 -10.27
CA ASP A 36 13.27 21.36 -11.08
C ASP A 36 11.77 21.73 -11.24
N PRO A 37 11.43 23.03 -11.38
CA PRO A 37 10.12 23.56 -11.06
C PRO A 37 9.39 24.03 -12.31
N LEU A 38 8.73 23.17 -13.07
CA LEU A 38 7.86 23.62 -14.18
C LEU A 38 6.78 22.59 -14.54
N LYS A 39 5.60 22.69 -13.91
CA LYS A 39 4.31 22.59 -14.61
C LYS A 39 3.17 23.14 -13.76
N MET A 40 3.23 24.44 -13.50
CA MET A 40 2.03 25.25 -13.33
C MET A 40 1.45 25.52 -14.73
N ILE A 41 0.12 25.63 -14.81
CA ILE A 41 -0.69 26.08 -15.96
C ILE A 41 -1.03 24.96 -16.96
N LEU A 42 -2.26 24.42 -16.84
CA LEU A 42 -3.34 24.69 -17.81
C LEU A 42 -4.68 24.18 -17.25
N GLU A 43 -5.64 25.11 -17.22
CA GLU A 43 -7.03 25.00 -16.77
C GLU A 43 -7.91 24.13 -17.67
N ASP A 44 -9.05 23.73 -17.07
CA ASP A 44 -10.37 23.51 -17.67
C ASP A 44 -10.56 22.44 -18.75
N SER A 45 -11.17 21.32 -18.33
CA SER A 45 -12.40 20.83 -18.96
C SER A 45 -13.07 19.78 -18.07
N GLU A 46 -14.16 20.15 -17.41
CA GLU A 46 -15.06 19.23 -16.72
C GLU A 46 -15.81 18.32 -17.73
N SER A 47 -15.84 17.02 -17.47
CA SER A 47 -16.90 16.14 -17.97
C SER A 47 -17.41 15.24 -16.84
N GLN A 48 -18.41 15.78 -16.16
CA GLN A 48 -19.51 15.15 -15.42
C GLN A 48 -19.57 13.60 -15.41
N PHE A 49 -19.15 13.00 -14.30
CA PHE A 49 -19.87 11.89 -13.67
C PHE A 49 -19.86 12.11 -12.16
N ALA A 50 -21.04 12.35 -11.61
CA ALA A 50 -21.26 12.83 -10.26
C ALA A 50 -21.01 11.74 -9.21
N PHE A 51 -20.04 11.97 -8.32
CA PHE A 51 -20.15 11.55 -6.93
C PHE A 51 -20.22 12.82 -6.08
N SER A 52 -21.44 13.17 -5.68
CA SER A 52 -21.72 14.35 -4.88
C SER A 52 -21.30 14.11 -3.43
N SER A 53 -20.17 14.67 -3.03
CA SER A 53 -19.97 15.15 -1.64
C SER A 53 -19.08 16.39 -1.64
N ARG A 54 -19.65 17.51 -2.10
CA ARG A 54 -19.06 18.84 -1.93
C ARG A 54 -19.13 19.22 -0.45
N SER A 55 -18.10 18.95 0.34
CA SER A 55 -17.96 19.56 1.66
C SER A 55 -17.52 21.02 1.48
N GLN A 56 -18.50 21.91 1.42
CA GLN A 56 -18.24 23.34 1.58
C GLN A 56 -17.69 23.57 2.98
N GLY A 57 -16.44 24.05 3.05
CA GLY A 57 -15.83 24.57 4.26
C GLY A 57 -16.63 25.76 4.79
N VAL A 58 -17.51 25.48 5.74
CA VAL A 58 -18.04 26.46 6.66
C VAL A 58 -17.39 26.12 7.98
N TYR A 59 -16.51 27.00 8.47
CA TYR A 59 -15.99 26.97 9.83
C TYR A 59 -17.15 27.30 10.78
N SER A 60 -18.04 26.34 10.96
CA SER A 60 -18.97 26.36 12.08
C SER A 60 -18.13 26.01 13.30
N SER A 61 -18.12 26.92 14.27
CA SER A 61 -17.58 26.68 15.61
C SER A 61 -18.45 25.62 16.31
N GLY A 62 -18.36 24.38 15.85
CA GLY A 62 -18.82 23.20 16.55
C GLY A 62 -17.71 22.78 17.49
N ALA A 63 -18.06 22.53 18.75
CA ALA A 63 -17.20 21.81 19.67
C ALA A 63 -16.60 20.61 18.93
N MET A 64 -15.28 20.44 19.03
CA MET A 64 -14.59 19.26 18.55
C MET A 64 -15.10 18.08 19.38
N GLU A 65 -16.24 17.53 18.99
CA GLU A 65 -16.59 16.16 19.35
C GLU A 65 -15.38 15.34 18.91
N ALA A 66 -14.72 14.69 19.86
CA ALA A 66 -13.58 13.85 19.57
C ALA A 66 -14.03 12.84 18.52
N ASP A 67 -13.49 12.96 17.30
CA ASP A 67 -13.81 12.10 16.18
C ASP A 67 -13.42 10.68 16.60
N GLU A 68 -14.40 9.92 17.08
CA GLU A 68 -14.18 8.60 17.67
C GLU A 68 -13.64 7.69 16.57
N TRP A 69 -12.45 7.12 16.79
CA TRP A 69 -11.79 6.27 15.81
C TRP A 69 -12.75 5.16 15.35
N GLN A 70 -13.08 5.16 14.06
CA GLN A 70 -14.01 4.21 13.48
C GLN A 70 -13.35 2.83 13.40
N MET A 71 -13.86 1.88 14.18
CA MET A 71 -13.36 0.51 14.19
C MET A 71 -14.12 -0.35 13.18
N VAL A 72 -13.41 -1.28 12.55
CA VAL A 72 -14.04 -2.31 11.73
C VAL A 72 -14.74 -3.30 12.67
N GLU A 73 -16.03 -3.56 12.42
CA GLU A 73 -16.86 -4.47 13.19
C GLU A 73 -17.47 -5.57 12.31
N LYS A 74 -18.22 -6.49 12.91
CA LYS A 74 -18.97 -7.54 12.19
C LYS A 74 -20.47 -7.39 12.40
N LYS A 75 -21.25 -7.57 11.34
CA LYS A 75 -22.71 -7.75 11.38
C LYS A 75 -23.07 -9.06 10.68
N GLY A 76 -23.36 -10.08 11.48
CA GLY A 76 -23.50 -11.45 10.96
C GLY A 76 -22.20 -11.92 10.30
N ASN A 77 -22.23 -12.15 8.98
CA ASN A 77 -21.10 -12.61 8.16
C ASN A 77 -20.46 -11.49 7.32
N GLN A 78 -20.83 -10.22 7.55
CA GLN A 78 -20.33 -9.06 6.80
C GLN A 78 -19.51 -8.16 7.73
N PHE A 79 -18.32 -7.72 7.29
CA PHE A 79 -17.60 -6.65 7.98
C PHE A 79 -18.27 -5.31 7.72
N MET A 80 -18.25 -4.42 8.71
CA MET A 80 -18.85 -3.08 8.64
C MET A 80 -17.86 -2.04 9.14
N VAL A 81 -17.94 -0.82 8.59
CA VAL A 81 -17.29 0.37 9.15
C VAL A 81 -18.25 1.54 8.96
N ASN A 82 -18.50 2.33 10.01
CA ASN A 82 -19.43 3.46 9.97
C ASN A 82 -20.84 3.08 9.42
N GLY A 83 -21.35 1.92 9.82
CA GLY A 83 -22.65 1.40 9.37
C GLY A 83 -22.72 0.94 7.90
N GLN A 84 -21.62 1.00 7.15
CA GLN A 84 -21.53 0.57 5.74
C GLN A 84 -20.80 -0.79 5.61
N PRO A 85 -21.17 -1.64 4.62
CA PRO A 85 -20.42 -2.86 4.35
C PRO A 85 -18.96 -2.56 3.99
N PHE A 86 -18.04 -3.21 4.69
CA PHE A 86 -16.61 -3.15 4.45
C PHE A 86 -16.16 -4.41 3.70
N TYR A 87 -15.58 -4.24 2.52
CA TYR A 87 -15.00 -5.32 1.72
C TYR A 87 -13.48 -5.24 1.77
N VAL A 88 -12.85 -6.36 2.11
CA VAL A 88 -11.40 -6.45 2.18
C VAL A 88 -10.83 -6.51 0.77
N ASN A 89 -10.09 -5.47 0.39
CA ASN A 89 -9.22 -5.45 -0.78
C ASN A 89 -7.84 -5.04 -0.32
N GLY A 90 -6.83 -5.89 -0.49
CA GLY A 90 -5.59 -5.68 0.24
C GLY A 90 -4.39 -6.45 -0.27
N PHE A 91 -3.29 -6.32 0.46
CA PHE A 91 -2.01 -6.96 0.15
C PHE A 91 -1.37 -7.57 1.41
N ASN A 92 -0.34 -8.40 1.18
CA ASN A 92 0.43 -9.04 2.24
C ASN A 92 1.90 -8.65 2.13
N THR A 93 2.46 -8.15 3.23
CA THR A 93 3.85 -7.72 3.33
C THR A 93 4.37 -8.04 4.72
N TYR A 94 4.87 -9.25 4.90
CA TYR A 94 5.37 -9.73 6.19
C TYR A 94 6.58 -8.95 6.73
N TRP A 95 7.34 -8.29 5.85
CA TRP A 95 8.62 -7.66 6.15
C TRP A 95 8.53 -6.20 6.59
N LEU A 96 7.33 -5.60 6.62
CA LEU A 96 7.17 -4.16 6.91
C LEU A 96 7.85 -3.75 8.22
N MET A 97 7.68 -4.53 9.29
CA MET A 97 8.26 -4.25 10.60
C MET A 97 9.80 -4.20 10.54
N VAL A 98 10.43 -5.17 9.89
CA VAL A 98 11.90 -5.25 9.79
C VAL A 98 12.47 -4.11 8.94
N PHE A 99 11.71 -3.67 7.93
CA PHE A 99 12.11 -2.53 7.08
C PHE A 99 11.85 -1.19 7.75
N ALA A 100 10.81 -1.09 8.59
CA ALA A 100 10.50 0.09 9.38
C ALA A 100 11.56 0.34 10.45
N ALA A 101 12.13 -0.71 11.05
CA ALA A 101 13.16 -0.61 12.08
C ALA A 101 14.51 -0.04 11.58
N ASP A 102 14.75 0.01 10.27
CA ASP A 102 15.99 0.51 9.70
C ASP A 102 15.79 1.84 9.00
N GLN A 103 16.50 2.87 9.45
CA GLN A 103 16.41 4.20 8.85
C GLN A 103 16.67 4.20 7.33
N SER A 104 17.55 3.30 6.85
CA SER A 104 17.88 3.21 5.42
C SER A 104 16.77 2.58 4.56
N THR A 105 15.88 1.77 5.16
CA THR A 105 14.79 1.11 4.44
C THR A 105 13.39 1.59 4.83
N ARG A 106 13.28 2.41 5.88
CA ARG A 106 12.02 2.95 6.40
C ARG A 106 11.22 3.70 5.32
N GLY A 107 11.89 4.39 4.40
CA GLY A 107 11.23 5.06 3.26
C GLY A 107 10.44 4.12 2.35
N LYS A 108 10.90 2.86 2.18
CA LYS A 108 10.20 1.86 1.36
C LYS A 108 8.84 1.48 1.92
N VAL A 109 8.67 1.54 3.25
CA VAL A 109 7.38 1.29 3.89
C VAL A 109 6.37 2.37 3.47
N THR A 110 6.79 3.63 3.49
CA THR A 110 5.98 4.76 3.01
C THR A 110 5.63 4.61 1.54
N GLU A 111 6.61 4.29 0.70
CA GLU A 111 6.40 4.10 -0.75
C GLU A 111 5.38 2.99 -1.05
N VAL A 112 5.48 1.83 -0.38
CA VAL A 112 4.53 0.73 -0.57
C VAL A 112 3.11 1.13 -0.15
N PHE A 113 2.95 1.87 0.95
CA PHE A 113 1.62 2.37 1.33
C PHE A 113 1.07 3.39 0.33
N GLN A 114 1.91 4.28 -0.21
CA GLN A 114 1.50 5.23 -1.26
C GLN A 114 1.07 4.51 -2.53
N GLN A 115 1.82 3.48 -2.96
CA GLN A 115 1.47 2.66 -4.13
C GLN A 115 0.19 1.84 -3.90
N ALA A 116 0.04 1.24 -2.72
CA ALA A 116 -1.15 0.48 -2.37
C ALA A 116 -2.40 1.37 -2.37
N SER A 117 -2.28 2.57 -1.81
CA SER A 117 -3.35 3.57 -1.80
C SER A 117 -3.70 4.06 -3.20
N SER A 118 -2.72 4.30 -4.07
CA SER A 118 -2.95 4.81 -5.43
C SER A 118 -3.72 3.83 -6.33
N VAL A 119 -3.66 2.53 -6.03
CA VAL A 119 -4.42 1.48 -6.74
C VAL A 119 -5.65 0.99 -5.98
N GLY A 120 -6.02 1.67 -4.87
CA GLY A 120 -7.27 1.42 -4.14
C GLY A 120 -7.24 0.19 -3.21
N LEU A 121 -6.08 -0.25 -2.74
CA LEU A 121 -5.98 -1.24 -1.67
C LEU A 121 -6.27 -0.58 -0.32
N THR A 122 -7.07 -1.25 0.51
CA THR A 122 -7.58 -0.72 1.79
C THR A 122 -7.11 -1.50 3.01
N VAL A 123 -6.54 -2.71 2.82
CA VAL A 123 -6.07 -3.56 3.91
C VAL A 123 -4.64 -4.04 3.66
N CYS A 124 -3.80 -3.97 4.70
CA CYS A 124 -2.48 -4.56 4.71
C CYS A 124 -2.41 -5.64 5.80
N ARG A 125 -2.02 -6.86 5.44
CA ARG A 125 -1.67 -7.92 6.39
C ARG A 125 -0.15 -8.01 6.52
N THR A 126 0.36 -7.83 7.74
CA THR A 126 1.79 -7.95 8.09
C THR A 126 1.98 -8.88 9.29
N TRP A 127 3.24 -9.20 9.61
CA TRP A 127 3.60 -9.80 10.89
C TRP A 127 3.77 -8.73 11.96
N ALA A 128 3.40 -9.10 13.19
CA ALA A 128 3.61 -8.35 14.41
C ALA A 128 4.50 -9.15 15.38
N PHE A 129 5.42 -9.95 14.84
CA PHE A 129 6.37 -10.78 15.58
C PHE A 129 7.64 -10.96 14.76
N ASN A 130 8.75 -11.19 15.46
CA ASN A 130 10.03 -11.67 14.92
C ASN A 130 10.87 -12.06 16.13
N ASP A 131 11.00 -13.35 16.42
CA ASP A 131 11.43 -13.80 17.74
C ASP A 131 12.82 -14.46 17.65
N GLY A 132 13.76 -13.99 18.46
CA GLY A 132 15.10 -14.60 18.57
C GLY A 132 15.97 -14.56 17.30
N GLN A 133 15.60 -13.76 16.30
CA GLN A 133 16.31 -13.62 15.03
C GLN A 133 16.96 -12.23 14.86
N TRP A 134 17.59 -12.00 13.71
CA TRP A 134 18.05 -10.67 13.32
C TRP A 134 16.88 -9.67 13.34
N ARG A 135 17.07 -8.53 14.02
CA ARG A 135 16.01 -7.53 14.28
C ARG A 135 14.78 -8.11 14.97
N ALA A 136 15.01 -8.93 15.99
CA ALA A 136 13.94 -9.51 16.77
C ALA A 136 13.08 -8.42 17.43
N LEU A 137 11.77 -8.48 17.23
CA LEU A 137 10.80 -7.76 18.05
C LEU A 137 10.86 -8.29 19.50
N GLN A 138 10.94 -9.62 19.64
CA GLN A 138 11.06 -10.29 20.93
C GLN A 138 12.43 -10.98 21.04
N LYS A 139 13.33 -10.40 21.84
CA LYS A 139 14.72 -10.87 22.01
C LYS A 139 14.81 -12.17 22.79
N SER A 140 13.95 -12.32 23.80
CA SER A 140 13.76 -13.54 24.60
C SER A 140 12.34 -13.54 25.18
N PRO A 141 11.83 -14.63 25.78
CA PRO A 141 10.47 -14.67 26.32
C PRO A 141 10.15 -13.45 27.19
N SER A 142 9.13 -12.68 26.76
CA SER A 142 8.66 -11.44 27.42
C SER A 142 9.66 -10.27 27.45
N VAL A 143 10.74 -10.31 26.66
CA VAL A 143 11.70 -9.21 26.52
C VAL A 143 11.66 -8.69 25.09
N TYR A 144 11.18 -7.47 24.93
CA TYR A 144 10.99 -6.82 23.63
C TYR A 144 12.08 -5.80 23.31
N ASP A 145 12.20 -5.48 22.03
CA ASP A 145 13.07 -4.41 21.54
C ASP A 145 12.26 -3.17 21.17
N GLU A 146 12.36 -2.13 21.99
CA GLU A 146 11.60 -0.88 21.84
C GLU A 146 11.97 -0.10 20.58
N GLU A 147 13.17 -0.32 20.02
CA GLU A 147 13.54 0.30 18.75
C GLU A 147 12.72 -0.24 17.57
N ILE A 148 12.24 -1.49 17.66
CA ILE A 148 11.40 -2.12 16.63
C ILE A 148 9.95 -1.61 16.69
N PHE A 149 9.52 -1.06 17.83
CA PHE A 149 8.19 -0.47 18.00
C PHE A 149 8.08 0.99 17.49
N GLN A 150 9.21 1.63 17.14
CA GLN A 150 9.28 3.03 16.72
C GLN A 150 9.30 3.20 15.19
#